data_AF-A0A415KG55-F1
#
_entry.id   AF-A0A415KG55-F1
#
_cell.length_a   1.000
_cell.length_b   1.000
_cell.length_c   1.000
_cell.angle_alpha   90.00
_cell.angle_beta   90.00
_cell.angle_gamma   90.00
#
_symmetry.space_group_name_H-M   'P 1'
#
loop_
_entity.id
_entity.type
_entity.pdbx_description
1 polymer ?
#
loop_
_entity_poly.entity_id
_entity_poly.type
_entity_poly.pdbx_seq_one_letter_code
_entity_poly.pdbx_strand_id
1 'polypeptide(L)'
;MRRTINLLLMLLLVSEVTFANTVDFDKAFKESARIEKQIKRTSFPKRTFLITDFGAKTDDEANPCHEAINQAILQCSLSGGGTVIVPKGTFYTGPITLKSNVNFHLEEGAVLKFSTDQSLYFPAVLTRWEGIDCYNAHPLIYAYGESNIAITGKGIIDGQGSMETWWPMCGAVKYGWKEGMVAQRNGGRERLLMYGETSTPVYKRLMKPEDGMRPQLLNLHSCHTILIEGVTLLNSPFWVIHPLFCESLIVSGVTVFNRGPNGDGCDPESCKNVLIENCTFDTGDDCIAIKSGRNEDGRKWNIPSENIIVRGCMMRNGHGGVVIGSEISGGYRNLFVEDCRMDSPNLDRVIRIKTSTCRGGLIENVYVRNVTVGQCREAVLRINLQYENREKCKRGFDPIVRNVHLKNVTCEKSKLGVLIIGLEDDKHVYNISVEDSHFNNVAKGANDIKGAKDVTFKNLYINGELVK
;
A
#
# COMPACT_ATOMS: atom_id res chain seq x y z
N MET A 1 39.53 73.85 -27.66
CA MET A 1 39.57 72.38 -27.92
C MET A 1 39.13 71.65 -26.65
N ARG A 2 37.98 70.98 -26.74
CA ARG A 2 37.35 69.94 -25.88
C ARG A 2 37.60 69.93 -24.36
N ARG A 3 36.50 70.08 -23.61
CA ARG A 3 36.30 69.52 -22.26
C ARG A 3 35.01 68.67 -22.26
N THR A 4 35.02 67.63 -21.42
CA THR A 4 33.88 66.92 -20.78
C THR A 4 33.01 66.04 -21.70
N ILE A 5 32.56 64.82 -21.37
CA ILE A 5 32.21 64.12 -20.10
C ILE A 5 32.46 62.60 -20.30
N ASN A 6 32.97 61.89 -19.27
CA ASN A 6 32.91 60.42 -19.18
C ASN A 6 31.60 60.02 -18.50
N LEU A 7 30.79 59.20 -19.16
CA LEU A 7 29.56 58.63 -18.62
C LEU A 7 29.86 57.24 -18.05
N LEU A 8 29.79 57.08 -16.73
CA LEU A 8 29.91 55.79 -16.06
C LEU A 8 28.49 55.25 -15.84
N LEU A 9 28.10 54.20 -16.56
CA LEU A 9 26.85 53.47 -16.32
C LEU A 9 27.06 52.48 -15.16
N MET A 10 26.40 52.73 -14.02
CA MET A 10 26.27 51.75 -12.93
C MET A 10 25.08 50.83 -13.25
N LEU A 11 25.35 49.56 -13.53
CA LEU A 11 24.34 48.49 -13.60
C LEU A 11 23.97 48.07 -12.17
N LEU A 12 22.75 48.43 -11.74
CA LEU A 12 22.11 47.89 -10.54
C LEU A 12 21.65 46.46 -10.82
N LEU A 13 22.38 45.48 -10.29
CA LEU A 13 21.95 44.10 -10.15
C LEU A 13 20.85 44.05 -9.08
N VAL A 14 19.59 44.00 -9.51
CA VAL A 14 18.47 43.66 -8.64
C VAL A 14 18.52 42.15 -8.42
N SER A 15 18.94 41.71 -7.24
CA SER A 15 18.80 40.32 -6.83
C SER A 15 17.31 40.00 -6.68
N GLU A 16 16.77 39.18 -7.58
CA GLU A 16 15.46 38.55 -7.37
C GLU A 16 15.54 37.68 -6.11
N VAL A 17 14.95 38.16 -5.03
CA VAL A 17 14.64 37.36 -3.86
C VAL A 17 13.51 36.44 -4.28
N THR A 18 13.84 35.19 -4.60
CA THR A 18 12.85 34.13 -4.80
C THR A 18 12.17 33.87 -3.46
N PHE A 19 11.03 34.50 -3.22
CA PHE A 19 10.14 34.07 -2.14
C PHE A 19 9.81 32.60 -2.37
N ALA A 20 10.06 31.75 -1.37
CA ALA A 20 9.65 30.36 -1.41
C ALA A 20 8.15 30.31 -1.75
N ASN A 21 7.81 29.73 -2.92
CA ASN A 21 6.43 29.59 -3.35
C ASN A 21 5.67 28.78 -2.29
N THR A 22 4.80 29.42 -1.53
CA THR A 22 3.93 28.75 -0.56
C THR A 22 3.10 27.67 -1.26
N VAL A 23 3.03 26.48 -0.69
CA VAL A 23 2.29 25.36 -1.26
C VAL A 23 0.79 25.65 -1.21
N ASP A 24 0.13 25.67 -2.38
CA ASP A 24 -1.31 25.86 -2.48
C ASP A 24 -2.04 24.54 -2.21
N PHE A 25 -2.26 24.24 -0.91
CA PHE A 25 -3.02 23.08 -0.47
C PHE A 25 -4.48 23.09 -0.98
N ASP A 26 -5.10 24.26 -1.12
CA ASP A 26 -6.48 24.34 -1.61
C ASP A 26 -6.55 23.90 -3.08
N LYS A 27 -5.58 24.30 -3.90
CA LYS A 27 -5.45 23.81 -5.28
C LYS A 27 -5.19 22.31 -5.31
N ALA A 28 -4.29 21.80 -4.47
CA ALA A 28 -3.99 20.37 -4.40
C ALA A 28 -5.25 19.55 -4.04
N PHE A 29 -6.03 19.97 -3.06
CA PHE A 29 -7.23 19.23 -2.65
C PHE A 29 -8.45 19.49 -3.54
N LYS A 30 -8.51 20.60 -4.29
CA LYS A 30 -9.44 20.74 -5.44
C LYS A 30 -9.13 19.71 -6.53
N GLU A 31 -7.85 19.43 -6.77
CA GLU A 31 -7.43 18.38 -7.69
C GLU A 31 -7.78 16.97 -7.16
N SER A 32 -7.60 16.72 -5.85
CA SER A 32 -8.11 15.50 -5.19
C SER A 32 -9.62 15.30 -5.46
N ALA A 33 -10.44 16.33 -5.26
CA ALA A 33 -11.88 16.26 -5.55
C ALA A 33 -12.20 16.03 -7.04
N ARG A 34 -11.35 16.51 -7.97
CA ARG A 34 -11.49 16.25 -9.41
C ARG A 34 -11.11 14.81 -9.75
N ILE A 35 -10.10 14.25 -9.10
CA ILE A 35 -9.70 12.84 -9.21
C ILE A 35 -10.81 11.94 -8.67
N GLU A 36 -11.39 12.25 -7.51
CA GLU A 36 -12.45 11.44 -6.91
C GLU A 36 -13.64 11.28 -7.87
N LYS A 37 -14.02 12.34 -8.60
CA LYS A 37 -15.09 12.28 -9.60
C LYS A 37 -14.79 11.36 -10.80
N GLN A 38 -13.52 11.02 -11.04
CA GLN A 38 -13.12 10.07 -12.09
C GLN A 38 -13.20 8.61 -11.63
N ILE A 39 -13.31 8.37 -10.32
CA ILE A 39 -13.42 7.01 -9.77
C ILE A 39 -14.80 6.46 -10.12
N LYS A 40 -14.82 5.45 -10.99
CA LYS A 40 -16.05 4.74 -11.35
C LYS A 40 -16.54 3.93 -10.16
N ARG A 41 -17.86 3.95 -9.92
CA ARG A 41 -18.52 3.19 -8.86
C ARG A 41 -19.15 1.94 -9.44
N THR A 42 -19.16 0.87 -8.64
CA THR A 42 -19.84 -0.38 -8.99
C THR A 42 -21.35 -0.22 -9.01
N SER A 43 -22.03 -1.06 -9.78
CA SER A 43 -23.50 -1.12 -9.84
C SER A 43 -23.95 -2.52 -10.21
N PHE A 44 -24.94 -3.05 -9.50
CA PHE A 44 -25.37 -4.44 -9.63
C PHE A 44 -26.88 -4.55 -9.84
N PRO A 45 -27.35 -5.47 -10.71
CA PRO A 45 -28.76 -5.82 -10.78
C PRO A 45 -29.28 -6.34 -9.43
N LYS A 46 -30.58 -6.15 -9.17
CA LYS A 46 -31.28 -6.67 -7.97
C LYS A 46 -31.55 -8.17 -8.09
N ARG A 47 -30.49 -8.97 -8.20
CA ARG A 47 -30.52 -10.44 -8.23
C ARG A 47 -29.59 -10.99 -7.18
N THR A 48 -29.97 -12.09 -6.57
CA THR A 48 -29.27 -12.68 -5.42
C THR A 48 -29.02 -14.15 -5.63
N PHE A 49 -27.86 -14.63 -5.20
CA PHE A 49 -27.44 -16.02 -5.26
C PHE A 49 -26.90 -16.40 -3.87
N LEU A 50 -27.63 -17.19 -3.10
CA LEU A 50 -27.17 -17.64 -1.78
C LEU A 50 -26.20 -18.81 -1.96
N ILE A 51 -25.03 -18.76 -1.32
CA ILE A 51 -24.05 -19.85 -1.45
C ILE A 51 -24.59 -21.22 -0.95
N THR A 52 -25.57 -21.21 -0.05
CA THR A 52 -26.24 -22.41 0.47
C THR A 52 -27.07 -23.12 -0.59
N ASP A 53 -27.62 -22.38 -1.56
CA ASP A 53 -28.37 -22.96 -2.69
C ASP A 53 -27.44 -23.75 -3.63
N PHE A 54 -26.14 -23.49 -3.56
CA PHE A 54 -25.09 -24.20 -4.29
C PHE A 54 -24.39 -25.28 -3.45
N GLY A 55 -24.88 -25.54 -2.23
CA GLY A 55 -24.38 -26.61 -1.36
C GLY A 55 -23.32 -26.19 -0.35
N ALA A 56 -23.07 -24.90 -0.15
CA ALA A 56 -22.20 -24.44 0.93
C ALA A 56 -22.81 -24.77 2.31
N LYS A 57 -22.00 -25.34 3.21
CA LYS A 57 -22.40 -25.75 4.56
C LYS A 57 -21.58 -24.99 5.60
N THR A 58 -22.20 -24.74 6.75
CA THR A 58 -21.51 -24.13 7.90
C THR A 58 -20.78 -25.19 8.72
N ASP A 59 -19.73 -24.76 9.43
CA ASP A 59 -19.03 -25.51 10.47
C ASP A 59 -18.46 -26.88 10.06
N ASP A 60 -18.15 -27.05 8.76
CA ASP A 60 -17.57 -28.27 8.17
C ASP A 60 -16.14 -28.00 7.67
N GLU A 61 -15.17 -28.02 8.58
CA GLU A 61 -13.75 -27.79 8.26
C GLU A 61 -13.15 -28.85 7.34
N ALA A 62 -13.63 -30.09 7.45
CA ALA A 62 -13.13 -31.20 6.66
C ALA A 62 -13.53 -31.10 5.18
N ASN A 63 -14.59 -30.35 4.85
CA ASN A 63 -15.10 -30.21 3.49
C ASN A 63 -15.26 -28.72 3.09
N PRO A 64 -14.17 -28.00 2.77
CA PRO A 64 -14.22 -26.58 2.44
C PRO A 64 -15.10 -26.29 1.21
N CYS A 65 -16.07 -25.38 1.34
CA CYS A 65 -17.15 -25.16 0.37
C CYS A 65 -16.81 -24.24 -0.83
N HIS A 66 -15.53 -24.07 -1.16
CA HIS A 66 -15.09 -23.20 -2.25
C HIS A 66 -15.70 -23.54 -3.62
N GLU A 67 -15.97 -24.81 -3.92
CA GLU A 67 -16.66 -25.19 -5.16
C GLU A 67 -18.06 -24.58 -5.24
N ALA A 68 -18.86 -24.67 -4.18
CA ALA A 68 -20.20 -24.09 -4.09
C ALA A 68 -20.15 -22.55 -4.22
N ILE A 69 -19.21 -21.90 -3.54
CA ILE A 69 -19.03 -20.45 -3.61
C ILE A 69 -18.65 -20.01 -5.04
N ASN A 70 -17.67 -20.69 -5.66
CA ASN A 70 -17.23 -20.37 -7.01
C ASN A 70 -18.32 -20.65 -8.05
N GLN A 71 -19.15 -21.68 -7.86
CA GLN A 71 -20.34 -21.93 -8.69
C GLN A 71 -21.37 -20.80 -8.57
N ALA A 72 -21.66 -20.33 -7.36
CA ALA A 72 -22.56 -19.20 -7.15
C ALA A 72 -22.05 -17.92 -7.82
N ILE A 73 -20.75 -17.63 -7.72
CA ILE A 73 -20.09 -16.49 -8.38
C ILE A 73 -20.18 -16.61 -9.90
N LEU A 74 -19.84 -17.78 -10.45
CA LEU A 74 -19.90 -18.02 -11.88
C LEU A 74 -21.33 -17.86 -12.41
N GLN A 75 -22.31 -18.46 -11.75
CA GLN A 75 -23.72 -18.38 -12.14
C GLN A 75 -24.25 -16.94 -12.05
N CYS A 76 -23.86 -16.21 -11.01
CA CYS A 76 -24.21 -14.80 -10.86
C CYS A 76 -23.69 -13.96 -12.05
N SER A 77 -22.41 -14.14 -12.40
CA SER A 77 -21.78 -13.43 -13.52
C SER A 77 -22.42 -13.80 -14.87
N LEU A 78 -22.60 -15.10 -15.15
CA LEU A 78 -23.21 -15.60 -16.38
C LEU A 78 -24.67 -15.17 -16.54
N SER A 79 -25.37 -14.93 -15.43
CA SER A 79 -26.72 -14.37 -15.45
C SER A 79 -26.73 -12.87 -15.80
N GLY A 80 -25.58 -12.21 -15.92
CA GLY A 80 -25.44 -10.77 -16.17
C GLY A 80 -25.24 -9.95 -14.88
N GLY A 81 -24.83 -10.60 -13.78
CA GLY A 81 -24.46 -9.95 -12.54
C GLY A 81 -25.56 -9.82 -11.49
N GLY A 82 -25.12 -9.50 -10.27
CA GLY A 82 -25.94 -9.45 -9.08
C GLY A 82 -25.10 -9.58 -7.82
N THR A 83 -25.73 -10.06 -6.74
CA THR A 83 -25.10 -10.25 -5.43
C THR A 83 -25.03 -11.73 -5.08
N VAL A 84 -23.84 -12.24 -4.79
CA VAL A 84 -23.63 -13.55 -4.17
C VAL A 84 -23.60 -13.34 -2.66
N ILE A 85 -24.49 -13.98 -1.93
CA ILE A 85 -24.67 -13.78 -0.49
C ILE A 85 -24.04 -14.93 0.28
N VAL A 86 -23.11 -14.58 1.18
CA VAL A 86 -22.63 -15.43 2.28
C VAL A 86 -23.47 -15.09 3.51
N PRO A 87 -24.42 -15.94 3.90
CA PRO A 87 -25.30 -15.64 5.03
C PRO A 87 -24.55 -15.80 6.36
N LYS A 88 -25.22 -15.44 7.46
CA LYS A 88 -24.70 -15.70 8.81
C LYS A 88 -24.29 -17.17 9.00
N GLY A 89 -23.10 -17.39 9.59
CA GLY A 89 -22.53 -18.70 9.85
C GLY A 89 -21.04 -18.76 9.54
N THR A 90 -20.34 -19.79 10.03
CA THR A 90 -18.93 -20.02 9.71
C THR A 90 -18.82 -20.97 8.53
N PHE A 91 -18.27 -20.52 7.41
CA PHE A 91 -18.05 -21.31 6.21
C PHE A 91 -16.56 -21.53 6.02
N TYR A 92 -16.13 -22.77 6.14
CA TYR A 92 -14.78 -23.16 5.78
C TYR A 92 -14.66 -23.21 4.26
N THR A 93 -13.61 -22.61 3.70
CA THR A 93 -13.45 -22.48 2.24
C THR A 93 -11.99 -22.62 1.82
N GLY A 94 -11.76 -23.11 0.60
CA GLY A 94 -10.50 -22.93 -0.13
C GLY A 94 -10.49 -21.63 -0.94
N PRO A 95 -9.72 -21.56 -2.04
CA PRO A 95 -9.61 -20.35 -2.86
C PRO A 95 -10.93 -19.94 -3.53
N ILE A 96 -11.16 -18.62 -3.59
CA ILE A 96 -12.32 -18.01 -4.25
C ILE A 96 -11.87 -17.16 -5.44
N THR A 97 -12.47 -17.37 -6.61
CA THR A 97 -12.21 -16.56 -7.81
C THR A 97 -13.42 -15.70 -8.14
N LEU A 98 -13.29 -14.38 -8.00
CA LEU A 98 -14.35 -13.43 -8.37
C LEU A 98 -14.51 -13.32 -9.89
N LYS A 99 -15.70 -12.90 -10.31
CA LYS A 99 -16.07 -12.68 -11.70
C LYS A 99 -16.75 -11.33 -11.91
N SER A 100 -16.67 -10.82 -13.13
CA SER A 100 -17.24 -9.53 -13.49
C SER A 100 -18.72 -9.43 -13.15
N ASN A 101 -19.16 -8.23 -12.73
CA ASN A 101 -20.53 -7.91 -12.33
C ASN A 101 -21.04 -8.67 -11.08
N VAL A 102 -20.15 -9.14 -10.21
CA VAL A 102 -20.49 -9.81 -8.96
C VAL A 102 -20.18 -8.93 -7.75
N ASN A 103 -21.19 -8.72 -6.91
CA ASN A 103 -21.01 -8.29 -5.53
C ASN A 103 -20.97 -9.52 -4.62
N PHE A 104 -19.81 -9.85 -4.06
CA PHE A 104 -19.65 -10.90 -3.07
C PHE A 104 -19.92 -10.32 -1.67
N HIS A 105 -21.13 -10.53 -1.17
CA HIS A 105 -21.65 -9.88 0.02
C HIS A 105 -21.65 -10.83 1.23
N LEU A 106 -20.92 -10.46 2.28
CA LEU A 106 -20.88 -11.18 3.54
C LEU A 106 -21.79 -10.51 4.57
N GLU A 107 -22.88 -11.19 4.93
CA GLU A 107 -23.82 -10.68 5.91
C GLU A 107 -23.19 -10.50 7.30
N GLU A 108 -23.83 -9.70 8.13
CA GLU A 108 -23.43 -9.56 9.54
C GLU A 108 -23.49 -10.93 10.25
N GLY A 109 -22.38 -11.35 10.84
CA GLY A 109 -22.24 -12.68 11.46
C GLY A 109 -21.84 -13.80 10.50
N ALA A 110 -21.58 -13.51 9.23
CA ALA A 110 -20.89 -14.44 8.32
C ALA A 110 -19.39 -14.47 8.64
N VAL A 111 -18.78 -15.65 8.60
CA VAL A 111 -17.33 -15.85 8.72
C VAL A 111 -16.88 -16.77 7.60
N LEU A 112 -16.08 -16.27 6.65
CA LEU A 112 -15.33 -17.10 5.72
C LEU A 112 -13.97 -17.44 6.34
N LYS A 113 -13.72 -18.74 6.56
CA LYS A 113 -12.50 -19.23 7.20
C LYS A 113 -11.70 -20.05 6.20
N PHE A 114 -10.57 -19.53 5.75
CA PHE A 114 -9.80 -20.12 4.65
C PHE A 114 -8.95 -21.29 5.12
N SER A 115 -9.05 -22.43 4.44
CA SER A 115 -8.21 -23.61 4.69
C SER A 115 -6.73 -23.24 4.58
N THR A 116 -5.90 -23.81 5.45
CA THR A 116 -4.44 -23.66 5.40
C THR A 116 -3.76 -24.78 4.62
N ASP A 117 -4.53 -25.68 4.01
CA ASP A 117 -4.01 -26.69 3.09
C ASP A 117 -3.54 -26.02 1.79
N GLN A 118 -2.22 -25.96 1.64
CA GLN A 118 -1.56 -25.37 0.49
C GLN A 118 -1.97 -26.03 -0.84
N SER A 119 -2.32 -27.32 -0.84
CA SER A 119 -2.63 -28.04 -2.06
C SER A 119 -3.85 -27.47 -2.79
N LEU A 120 -4.80 -26.89 -2.06
CA LEU A 120 -5.99 -26.24 -2.61
C LEU A 120 -5.68 -25.00 -3.44
N TYR A 121 -4.54 -24.35 -3.20
CA TYR A 121 -4.15 -23.09 -3.84
C TYR A 121 -3.28 -23.30 -5.09
N PHE A 122 -3.18 -24.54 -5.57
CA PHE A 122 -2.53 -24.88 -6.83
C PHE A 122 -3.52 -25.56 -7.79
N PRO A 123 -3.36 -25.44 -9.12
CA PRO A 123 -2.19 -24.91 -9.85
C PRO A 123 -1.96 -23.41 -9.65
N ALA A 124 -0.70 -22.99 -9.82
CA ALA A 124 -0.28 -21.61 -9.63
C ALA A 124 -0.97 -20.65 -10.62
N VAL A 125 -1.28 -19.44 -10.15
CA VAL A 125 -1.86 -18.36 -10.96
C VAL A 125 -0.88 -17.21 -11.11
N LEU A 126 -1.08 -16.39 -12.15
CA LEU A 126 -0.32 -15.16 -12.35
C LEU A 126 -0.59 -14.21 -11.18
N THR A 127 0.47 -13.78 -10.51
CA THR A 127 0.40 -12.80 -9.42
C THR A 127 1.73 -12.06 -9.33
N ARG A 128 1.91 -11.26 -8.29
CA ARG A 128 3.14 -10.55 -7.98
C ARG A 128 3.51 -10.73 -6.52
N TRP A 129 4.77 -11.04 -6.27
CA TRP A 129 5.30 -11.25 -4.93
C TRP A 129 6.45 -10.28 -4.66
N GLU A 130 6.33 -9.43 -3.63
CA GLU A 130 7.25 -8.32 -3.30
C GLU A 130 7.70 -7.48 -4.52
N GLY A 131 6.76 -7.17 -5.42
CA GLY A 131 7.02 -6.31 -6.58
C GLY A 131 7.56 -7.01 -7.84
N ILE A 132 7.66 -8.35 -7.84
CA ILE A 132 8.13 -9.14 -9.00
C ILE A 132 7.02 -10.10 -9.49
N ASP A 133 6.72 -10.08 -10.78
CA ASP A 133 5.71 -10.97 -11.36
C ASP A 133 6.15 -12.43 -11.34
N CYS A 134 5.20 -13.32 -11.05
CA CYS A 134 5.41 -14.76 -11.06
C CYS A 134 4.09 -15.53 -11.21
N TYR A 135 4.22 -16.84 -11.38
CA TYR A 135 3.12 -17.76 -11.11
C TYR A 135 3.33 -18.36 -9.72
N ASN A 136 2.41 -18.14 -8.79
CA ASN A 136 2.48 -18.64 -7.42
C ASN A 136 1.12 -19.18 -6.96
N ALA A 137 1.04 -19.70 -5.73
CA ALA A 137 -0.21 -20.09 -5.08
C ALA A 137 -1.33 -19.06 -5.29
N HIS A 138 -2.54 -19.55 -5.57
CA HIS A 138 -3.75 -18.76 -5.71
C HIS A 138 -3.96 -17.90 -4.45
N PRO A 139 -4.08 -16.56 -4.58
CA PRO A 139 -4.47 -15.67 -3.48
C PRO A 139 -5.80 -16.12 -2.86
N LEU A 140 -6.04 -15.93 -1.56
CA LEU A 140 -7.22 -16.54 -0.93
C LEU A 140 -8.54 -16.12 -1.62
N ILE A 141 -8.64 -14.84 -1.98
CA ILE A 141 -9.61 -14.30 -2.93
C ILE A 141 -8.86 -13.67 -4.10
N TYR A 142 -9.19 -14.06 -5.32
CA TYR A 142 -8.50 -13.65 -6.54
C TYR A 142 -9.46 -13.15 -7.62
N ALA A 143 -9.00 -12.19 -8.42
CA ALA A 143 -9.65 -11.79 -9.66
C ALA A 143 -8.58 -11.41 -10.70
N TYR A 144 -8.81 -11.75 -11.97
CA TYR A 144 -7.90 -11.42 -13.07
C TYR A 144 -8.65 -10.86 -14.27
N GLY A 145 -8.39 -9.61 -14.60
CA GLY A 145 -9.03 -8.95 -15.76
C GLY A 145 -10.54 -8.74 -15.60
N GLU A 146 -11.07 -8.79 -14.37
CA GLU A 146 -12.50 -8.68 -14.10
C GLU A 146 -12.92 -7.21 -13.88
N SER A 147 -14.18 -6.89 -14.14
CA SER A 147 -14.71 -5.52 -14.02
C SER A 147 -16.03 -5.48 -13.27
N ASN A 148 -16.30 -4.35 -12.59
CA ASN A 148 -17.50 -4.16 -11.78
C ASN A 148 -17.63 -5.28 -10.73
N ILE A 149 -16.63 -5.39 -9.85
CA ILE A 149 -16.55 -6.41 -8.80
C ILE A 149 -16.65 -5.74 -7.44
N ALA A 150 -17.34 -6.38 -6.50
CA ALA A 150 -17.39 -5.90 -5.13
C ALA A 150 -17.23 -7.02 -4.09
N ILE A 151 -16.63 -6.67 -2.95
CA ILE A 151 -16.65 -7.47 -1.72
C ILE A 151 -17.26 -6.56 -0.66
N THR A 152 -18.48 -6.86 -0.20
CA THR A 152 -19.23 -5.95 0.67
C THR A 152 -19.80 -6.65 1.90
N GLY A 153 -20.33 -5.87 2.84
CA GLY A 153 -21.08 -6.36 3.99
C GLY A 153 -20.31 -6.18 5.30
N LYS A 154 -20.69 -6.93 6.33
CA LYS A 154 -20.14 -6.81 7.69
C LYS A 154 -19.57 -8.12 8.23
N GLY A 155 -19.48 -9.14 7.38
CA GLY A 155 -18.88 -10.41 7.76
C GLY A 155 -17.36 -10.34 7.89
N ILE A 156 -16.80 -11.46 8.33
CA ILE A 156 -15.38 -11.66 8.58
C ILE A 156 -14.79 -12.56 7.48
N ILE A 157 -13.61 -12.19 7.00
CA ILE A 157 -12.77 -12.98 6.10
C ILE A 157 -11.49 -13.28 6.89
N ASP A 158 -11.33 -14.54 7.31
CA ASP A 158 -10.21 -15.01 8.13
C ASP A 158 -9.28 -15.89 7.30
N GLY A 159 -8.08 -15.37 7.02
CA GLY A 159 -7.04 -16.08 6.26
C GLY A 159 -6.32 -17.19 7.03
N GLN A 160 -6.59 -17.32 8.34
CA GLN A 160 -5.98 -18.30 9.23
C GLN A 160 -4.44 -18.31 9.21
N GLY A 161 -3.80 -17.17 8.99
CA GLY A 161 -2.38 -16.97 9.27
C GLY A 161 -2.09 -17.00 10.77
N SER A 162 -1.12 -17.81 11.19
CA SER A 162 -0.73 -17.96 12.59
C SER A 162 0.75 -18.36 12.71
N MET A 163 1.26 -18.57 13.93
CA MET A 163 2.63 -19.09 14.11
C MET A 163 2.74 -20.58 13.72
N GLU A 164 1.62 -21.24 13.47
CA GLU A 164 1.54 -22.64 13.08
C GLU A 164 1.26 -22.79 11.58
N THR A 165 0.64 -21.78 10.96
CA THR A 165 0.15 -21.81 9.57
C THR A 165 0.57 -20.55 8.83
N TRP A 166 1.06 -20.72 7.60
CA TRP A 166 1.55 -19.65 6.73
C TRP A 166 2.76 -18.87 7.26
N TRP A 167 2.65 -18.13 8.36
CA TRP A 167 3.66 -17.17 8.82
C TRP A 167 5.06 -17.77 9.04
N PRO A 168 5.23 -19.05 9.47
CA PRO A 168 6.55 -19.68 9.53
C PRO A 168 7.31 -19.62 8.19
N MET A 169 6.61 -19.60 7.05
CA MET A 169 7.25 -19.53 5.73
C MET A 169 8.00 -18.22 5.48
N CYS A 170 7.79 -17.18 6.29
CA CYS A 170 8.64 -15.99 6.22
C CYS A 170 10.09 -16.26 6.65
N GLY A 171 10.34 -17.38 7.34
CA GLY A 171 11.66 -17.80 7.78
C GLY A 171 12.15 -17.10 9.06
N ALA A 172 11.27 -16.55 9.90
CA ALA A 172 11.66 -15.90 11.14
C ALA A 172 11.11 -16.64 12.36
N VAL A 173 12.00 -16.90 13.34
CA VAL A 173 11.66 -17.65 14.57
C VAL A 173 10.52 -17.01 15.35
N LYS A 174 10.45 -15.67 15.38
CA LYS A 174 9.37 -14.93 16.05
C LYS A 174 7.96 -15.17 15.45
N TYR A 175 7.89 -15.77 14.26
CA TYR A 175 6.64 -16.15 13.59
C TYR A 175 6.51 -17.68 13.44
N GLY A 176 7.17 -18.44 14.32
CA GLY A 176 7.00 -19.89 14.41
C GLY A 176 7.91 -20.73 13.52
N TRP A 177 8.76 -20.11 12.70
CA TRP A 177 9.74 -20.84 11.89
C TRP A 177 10.76 -21.60 12.74
N LYS A 178 11.08 -22.83 12.36
CA LYS A 178 12.12 -23.69 12.95
C LYS A 178 13.06 -24.21 11.85
N GLU A 179 14.30 -24.53 12.22
CA GLU A 179 15.28 -25.12 11.31
C GLU A 179 14.71 -26.35 10.59
N GLY A 180 14.95 -26.44 9.28
CA GLY A 180 14.36 -27.48 8.42
C GLY A 180 12.93 -27.21 7.91
N MET A 181 12.20 -26.21 8.42
CA MET A 181 10.89 -25.84 7.86
C MET A 181 11.03 -25.10 6.52
N VAL A 182 10.06 -25.32 5.62
CA VAL A 182 9.91 -24.58 4.36
C VAL A 182 9.79 -23.09 4.65
N ALA A 183 10.58 -22.28 3.95
CA ALA A 183 10.50 -20.83 4.00
C ALA A 183 11.03 -20.17 2.73
N GLN A 184 10.54 -18.96 2.46
CA GLN A 184 10.95 -18.11 1.32
C GLN A 184 12.48 -17.90 1.25
N ARG A 185 13.16 -17.97 2.40
CA ARG A 185 14.62 -17.82 2.50
C ARG A 185 15.41 -19.06 2.07
N ASN A 186 14.76 -20.20 1.84
CA ASN A 186 15.39 -21.45 1.39
C ASN A 186 15.68 -21.45 -0.13
N GLY A 187 15.80 -20.27 -0.74
CA GLY A 187 16.16 -20.09 -2.16
C GLY A 187 15.01 -19.56 -3.04
N GLY A 188 13.75 -19.77 -2.66
CA GLY A 188 12.57 -19.33 -3.43
C GLY A 188 12.57 -17.83 -3.72
N ARG A 189 12.75 -17.00 -2.68
CA ARG A 189 12.82 -15.53 -2.82
C ARG A 189 14.02 -15.08 -3.63
N GLU A 190 15.21 -15.64 -3.39
CA GLU A 190 16.42 -15.27 -4.13
C GLU A 190 16.28 -15.60 -5.63
N ARG A 191 15.69 -16.76 -5.95
CA ARG A 191 15.41 -17.17 -7.32
C ARG A 191 14.42 -16.23 -8.01
N LEU A 192 13.34 -15.82 -7.33
CA LEU A 192 12.38 -14.89 -7.90
C LEU A 192 13.00 -13.50 -8.14
N LEU A 193 13.77 -12.97 -7.19
CA LEU A 193 14.50 -11.71 -7.36
C LEU A 193 15.46 -11.78 -8.55
N MET A 194 16.20 -12.88 -8.69
CA MET A 194 17.07 -13.12 -9.84
C MET A 194 16.29 -13.17 -11.16
N TYR A 195 15.12 -13.80 -11.21
CA TYR A 195 14.28 -13.79 -12.40
C TYR A 195 13.82 -12.39 -12.79
N GLY A 196 13.50 -11.53 -11.81
CA GLY A 196 13.21 -10.12 -12.04
C GLY A 196 14.40 -9.38 -12.64
N GLU A 197 15.57 -9.44 -12.00
CA GLU A 197 16.80 -8.76 -12.47
C GLU A 197 17.26 -9.22 -13.86
N THR A 198 17.08 -10.50 -14.18
CA THR A 198 17.48 -11.07 -15.48
C THR A 198 16.40 -10.95 -16.56
N SER A 199 15.27 -10.31 -16.26
CA SER A 199 14.11 -10.25 -17.16
C SER A 199 13.68 -11.62 -17.69
N THR A 200 13.84 -12.67 -16.87
CA THR A 200 13.35 -14.01 -17.20
C THR A 200 11.86 -13.93 -17.52
N PRO A 201 11.35 -14.52 -18.62
CA PRO A 201 9.93 -14.43 -18.96
C PRO A 201 9.03 -14.93 -17.84
N VAL A 202 7.93 -14.22 -17.57
CA VAL A 202 7.05 -14.48 -16.40
C VAL A 202 6.51 -15.92 -16.39
N TYR A 203 6.18 -16.49 -17.55
CA TYR A 203 5.71 -17.88 -17.65
C TYR A 203 6.75 -18.93 -17.21
N LYS A 204 8.03 -18.56 -17.07
CA LYS A 204 9.09 -19.43 -16.52
C LYS A 204 9.28 -19.25 -15.01
N ARG A 205 8.67 -18.22 -14.41
CA ARG A 205 8.78 -17.88 -12.99
C ARG A 205 7.74 -18.64 -12.18
N LEU A 206 7.80 -19.97 -12.27
CA LEU A 206 6.88 -20.88 -11.59
C LEU A 206 7.39 -21.15 -10.18
N MET A 207 6.66 -20.63 -9.19
CA MET A 207 6.89 -20.89 -7.78
C MET A 207 6.10 -22.13 -7.35
N LYS A 208 6.65 -22.86 -6.39
CA LYS A 208 6.13 -24.13 -5.87
C LYS A 208 5.90 -24.03 -4.36
N PRO A 209 5.11 -24.95 -3.76
CA PRO A 209 4.94 -24.99 -2.31
C PRO A 209 6.28 -25.00 -1.54
N GLU A 210 7.29 -25.71 -2.06
CA GLU A 210 8.62 -25.82 -1.41
C GLU A 210 9.41 -24.51 -1.41
N ASP A 211 9.00 -23.52 -2.22
CA ASP A 211 9.63 -22.20 -2.23
C ASP A 211 9.15 -21.31 -1.08
N GLY A 212 8.10 -21.70 -0.34
CA GLY A 212 7.60 -20.96 0.83
C GLY A 212 7.05 -19.57 0.52
N MET A 213 6.52 -19.36 -0.69
CA MET A 213 6.01 -18.07 -1.16
C MET A 213 4.53 -17.92 -0.78
N ARG A 214 4.27 -17.25 0.35
CA ARG A 214 2.91 -17.08 0.89
C ARG A 214 1.99 -16.30 -0.06
N PRO A 215 0.71 -16.69 -0.21
CA PRO A 215 -0.28 -15.97 -1.00
C PRO A 215 -0.85 -14.74 -0.25
N GLN A 216 -1.39 -13.77 -0.98
CA GLN A 216 -2.16 -12.65 -0.40
C GLN A 216 -3.55 -13.11 0.05
N LEU A 217 -4.19 -12.35 0.95
CA LEU A 217 -5.60 -12.57 1.28
C LEU A 217 -6.50 -12.17 0.09
N LEU A 218 -6.39 -10.94 -0.39
CA LEU A 218 -7.07 -10.46 -1.60
C LEU A 218 -6.02 -10.05 -2.64
N ASN A 219 -6.10 -10.57 -3.86
CA ASN A 219 -5.35 -10.04 -4.99
C ASN A 219 -6.26 -9.82 -6.20
N LEU A 220 -6.40 -8.56 -6.59
CA LEU A 220 -7.18 -8.15 -7.75
C LEU A 220 -6.19 -7.71 -8.82
N HIS A 221 -6.03 -8.50 -9.87
CA HIS A 221 -5.03 -8.26 -10.90
C HIS A 221 -5.71 -7.74 -12.17
N SER A 222 -5.28 -6.58 -12.68
CA SER A 222 -5.80 -5.96 -13.91
C SER A 222 -7.32 -5.74 -13.89
N CYS A 223 -7.89 -5.48 -12.71
CA CYS A 223 -9.33 -5.32 -12.53
C CYS A 223 -9.74 -3.83 -12.59
N HIS A 224 -11.00 -3.56 -12.93
CA HIS A 224 -11.49 -2.19 -13.11
C HIS A 224 -12.85 -1.98 -12.46
N THR A 225 -13.12 -0.81 -11.86
CA THR A 225 -14.37 -0.51 -11.14
C THR A 225 -14.62 -1.50 -10.00
N ILE A 226 -13.99 -1.24 -8.86
CA ILE A 226 -13.89 -2.17 -7.74
C ILE A 226 -14.41 -1.51 -6.45
N LEU A 227 -15.17 -2.25 -5.65
CA LEU A 227 -15.56 -1.84 -4.30
C LEU A 227 -15.19 -2.90 -3.27
N ILE A 228 -14.49 -2.53 -2.21
CA ILE A 228 -14.29 -3.35 -1.02
C ILE A 228 -14.85 -2.57 0.16
N GLU A 229 -15.93 -3.05 0.78
CA GLU A 229 -16.71 -2.25 1.72
C GLU A 229 -17.11 -3.01 2.98
N GLY A 230 -16.84 -2.42 4.16
CA GLY A 230 -17.41 -2.81 5.46
C GLY A 230 -16.89 -4.12 6.08
N VAL A 231 -16.32 -5.03 5.29
CA VAL A 231 -15.85 -6.33 5.76
C VAL A 231 -14.69 -6.21 6.75
N THR A 232 -14.56 -7.23 7.61
CA THR A 232 -13.40 -7.38 8.50
C THR A 232 -12.44 -8.43 7.94
N LEU A 233 -11.18 -8.08 7.76
CA LEU A 233 -10.13 -8.93 7.21
C LEU A 233 -9.13 -9.32 8.31
N LEU A 234 -9.03 -10.61 8.60
CA LEU A 234 -8.22 -11.15 9.69
C LEU A 234 -7.12 -12.06 9.18
N ASN A 235 -5.99 -12.08 9.90
CA ASN A 235 -4.99 -13.15 9.86
C ASN A 235 -4.56 -13.54 8.44
N SER A 236 -4.18 -12.56 7.62
CA SER A 236 -3.70 -12.85 6.27
C SER A 236 -2.39 -13.66 6.29
N PRO A 237 -2.17 -14.60 5.36
CA PRO A 237 -0.88 -15.25 5.17
C PRO A 237 0.27 -14.26 4.84
N PHE A 238 -0.05 -13.19 4.10
CA PHE A 238 0.87 -12.18 3.57
C PHE A 238 0.16 -10.80 3.51
N TRP A 239 0.36 -10.00 2.45
CA TRP A 239 -0.39 -8.76 2.21
C TRP A 239 -1.90 -9.00 2.19
N VAL A 240 -2.67 -8.06 2.77
CA VAL A 240 -4.10 -8.24 2.99
C VAL A 240 -4.90 -7.83 1.74
N ILE A 241 -4.86 -6.57 1.31
CA ILE A 241 -5.59 -6.07 0.13
C ILE A 241 -4.59 -5.66 -0.95
N HIS A 242 -4.38 -6.49 -1.97
CA HIS A 242 -3.40 -6.25 -3.03
C HIS A 242 -4.07 -6.05 -4.41
N PRO A 243 -4.55 -4.84 -4.74
CA PRO A 243 -4.91 -4.49 -6.10
C PRO A 243 -3.66 -4.19 -6.91
N LEU A 244 -3.53 -4.86 -8.06
CA LEU A 244 -2.39 -4.81 -8.95
C LEU A 244 -2.87 -4.42 -10.34
N PHE A 245 -2.30 -3.36 -10.93
CA PHE A 245 -2.72 -2.85 -12.24
C PHE A 245 -4.22 -2.52 -12.32
N CYS A 246 -4.82 -2.08 -11.22
CA CYS A 246 -6.24 -1.78 -11.15
C CYS A 246 -6.55 -0.31 -11.40
N GLU A 247 -7.76 -0.04 -11.90
CA GLU A 247 -8.27 1.34 -12.04
C GLU A 247 -9.67 1.49 -11.43
N SER A 248 -9.93 2.64 -10.81
CA SER A 248 -11.19 2.95 -10.13
C SER A 248 -11.49 1.95 -9.01
N LEU A 249 -10.74 2.09 -7.91
CA LEU A 249 -10.87 1.27 -6.70
C LEU A 249 -11.39 2.12 -5.54
N ILE A 250 -12.39 1.61 -4.84
CA ILE A 250 -12.87 2.15 -3.57
C ILE A 250 -12.69 1.08 -2.49
N VAL A 251 -11.99 1.42 -1.42
CA VAL A 251 -11.90 0.65 -0.17
C VAL A 251 -12.52 1.50 0.93
N SER A 252 -13.68 1.11 1.45
CA SER A 252 -14.48 1.94 2.35
C SER A 252 -14.90 1.20 3.62
N GLY A 253 -14.66 1.76 4.80
CA GLY A 253 -15.16 1.19 6.05
C GLY A 253 -14.61 -0.20 6.40
N VAL A 254 -13.53 -0.64 5.74
CA VAL A 254 -12.91 -1.95 5.96
C VAL A 254 -12.11 -1.94 7.25
N THR A 255 -12.18 -3.03 8.01
CA THR A 255 -11.33 -3.25 9.19
C THR A 255 -10.31 -4.33 8.89
N VAL A 256 -9.02 -4.00 8.99
CA VAL A 256 -7.91 -4.96 8.86
C VAL A 256 -7.27 -5.21 10.22
N PHE A 257 -7.19 -6.47 10.62
CA PHE A 257 -6.40 -6.92 11.77
C PHE A 257 -5.47 -8.06 11.36
N ASN A 258 -4.20 -7.75 11.15
CA ASN A 258 -3.22 -8.72 10.68
C ASN A 258 -1.82 -8.39 11.19
N ARG A 259 -1.41 -8.96 12.33
CA ARG A 259 -0.08 -8.72 12.94
C ARG A 259 1.01 -9.70 12.50
N GLY A 260 0.75 -10.46 11.44
CA GLY A 260 1.70 -11.41 10.84
C GLY A 260 2.91 -10.75 10.15
N PRO A 261 3.88 -11.56 9.67
CA PRO A 261 5.00 -11.08 8.85
C PRO A 261 4.52 -10.58 7.50
N ASN A 262 5.03 -9.42 7.06
CA ASN A 262 4.59 -8.76 5.82
C ASN A 262 3.07 -8.58 5.82
N GLY A 263 2.52 -8.22 6.98
CA GLY A 263 1.09 -8.05 7.18
C GLY A 263 0.62 -6.66 6.77
N ASP A 264 1.00 -6.21 5.58
CA ASP A 264 0.58 -4.92 5.01
C ASP A 264 -0.95 -4.90 4.84
N GLY A 265 -1.59 -3.74 5.10
CA GLY A 265 -3.06 -3.64 5.12
C GLY A 265 -3.68 -3.44 3.74
N CYS A 266 -3.24 -2.43 3.00
CA CYS A 266 -3.67 -2.20 1.63
C CYS A 266 -2.52 -1.74 0.74
N ASP A 267 -2.32 -2.45 -0.36
CA ASP A 267 -1.14 -2.37 -1.22
C ASP A 267 -1.49 -2.00 -2.67
N PRO A 268 -2.00 -0.79 -2.97
CA PRO A 268 -2.19 -0.37 -4.36
C PRO A 268 -0.87 -0.41 -5.13
N GLU A 269 -0.75 -1.36 -6.04
CA GLU A 269 0.45 -1.57 -6.85
C GLU A 269 0.18 -1.28 -8.32
N SER A 270 0.85 -0.27 -8.88
CA SER A 270 0.61 0.23 -10.24
C SER A 270 -0.88 0.50 -10.52
N CYS A 271 -1.58 1.07 -9.54
CA CYS A 271 -3.01 1.35 -9.61
C CYS A 271 -3.31 2.83 -9.91
N LYS A 272 -4.48 3.09 -10.49
CA LYS A 272 -4.93 4.44 -10.86
C LYS A 272 -6.30 4.76 -10.29
N ASN A 273 -6.46 5.99 -9.78
CA ASN A 273 -7.74 6.51 -9.27
C ASN A 273 -8.28 5.61 -8.14
N VAL A 274 -7.66 5.74 -6.97
CA VAL A 274 -7.95 4.91 -5.79
C VAL A 274 -8.46 5.79 -4.64
N LEU A 275 -9.53 5.38 -3.99
CA LEU A 275 -10.05 5.96 -2.75
C LEU A 275 -10.00 4.92 -1.64
N ILE A 276 -9.29 5.23 -0.56
CA ILE A 276 -9.28 4.47 0.69
C ILE A 276 -9.87 5.36 1.77
N GLU A 277 -11.06 5.04 2.27
CA GLU A 277 -11.77 5.91 3.20
C GLU A 277 -12.39 5.19 4.40
N ASN A 278 -12.35 5.85 5.56
CA ASN A 278 -13.02 5.38 6.78
C ASN A 278 -12.59 3.98 7.24
N CYS A 279 -11.41 3.52 6.82
CA CYS A 279 -10.88 2.20 7.15
C CYS A 279 -10.14 2.21 8.49
N THR A 280 -10.10 1.05 9.16
CA THR A 280 -9.26 0.82 10.34
C THR A 280 -8.17 -0.21 10.03
N PHE A 281 -6.92 0.13 10.32
CA PHE A 281 -5.77 -0.74 10.11
C PHE A 281 -5.04 -1.03 11.41
N ASP A 282 -4.91 -2.31 11.76
CA ASP A 282 -4.02 -2.82 12.81
C ASP A 282 -3.12 -3.91 12.20
N THR A 283 -1.95 -3.49 11.74
CA THR A 283 -1.08 -4.29 10.87
C THR A 283 0.25 -4.66 11.53
N GLY A 284 0.83 -5.76 11.07
CA GLY A 284 2.17 -6.23 11.46
C GLY A 284 3.28 -5.57 10.65
N ASP A 285 2.92 -4.93 9.53
CA ASP A 285 3.78 -4.11 8.69
C ASP A 285 3.07 -2.77 8.36
N ASP A 286 3.32 -2.15 7.22
CA ASP A 286 2.72 -0.88 6.81
C ASP A 286 1.16 -0.96 6.72
N CYS A 287 0.42 0.04 7.22
CA CYS A 287 -1.05 0.05 7.16
C CYS A 287 -1.53 0.17 5.71
N ILE A 288 -0.98 1.15 4.99
CA ILE A 288 -1.17 1.33 3.55
C ILE A 288 0.22 1.41 2.91
N ALA A 289 0.49 0.58 1.91
CA ALA A 289 1.77 0.51 1.22
C ALA A 289 1.60 0.62 -0.29
N ILE A 290 1.71 1.84 -0.80
CA ILE A 290 1.59 2.14 -2.23
C ILE A 290 2.87 1.72 -2.96
N LYS A 291 2.72 0.95 -4.04
CA LYS A 291 3.81 0.31 -4.78
C LYS A 291 3.63 0.47 -6.29
N SER A 292 4.63 0.09 -7.07
CA SER A 292 4.63 0.09 -8.53
C SER A 292 5.77 -0.79 -9.11
N GLY A 293 5.94 -2.01 -8.59
CA GLY A 293 6.96 -2.95 -9.02
C GLY A 293 8.37 -2.70 -8.48
N ARG A 294 9.18 -3.76 -8.48
CA ARG A 294 10.56 -3.77 -7.95
C ARG A 294 11.59 -3.87 -9.07
N ASN A 295 12.61 -3.03 -8.98
CA ASN A 295 13.82 -3.00 -9.82
C ASN A 295 13.50 -3.13 -11.32
N GLU A 296 14.21 -4.04 -12.00
CA GLU A 296 14.11 -4.24 -13.45
C GLU A 296 12.69 -4.61 -13.88
N ASP A 297 12.00 -5.44 -13.09
CA ASP A 297 10.63 -5.84 -13.40
C ASP A 297 9.68 -4.64 -13.33
N GLY A 298 9.77 -3.83 -12.27
CA GLY A 298 8.97 -2.61 -12.15
C GLY A 298 9.33 -1.54 -13.20
N ARG A 299 10.62 -1.36 -13.51
CA ARG A 299 11.07 -0.45 -14.59
C ARG A 299 10.62 -0.90 -15.97
N LYS A 300 10.57 -2.21 -16.22
CA LYS A 300 10.08 -2.78 -17.48
C LYS A 300 8.62 -2.45 -17.70
N TRP A 301 7.79 -2.57 -16.66
CA TRP A 301 6.39 -2.15 -16.75
C TRP A 301 6.28 -0.64 -16.91
N ASN A 302 7.05 0.13 -16.13
CA ASN A 302 7.01 1.59 -16.13
C ASN A 302 5.59 2.15 -15.92
N ILE A 303 4.78 1.46 -15.10
CA ILE A 303 3.42 1.87 -14.76
C ILE A 303 3.44 2.36 -13.31
N PRO A 304 3.26 3.68 -13.07
CA PRO A 304 3.22 4.21 -11.73
C PRO A 304 1.92 3.82 -11.02
N SER A 305 1.93 3.86 -9.69
CA SER A 305 0.70 4.10 -8.96
C SER A 305 0.38 5.59 -9.01
N GLU A 306 -0.85 5.98 -9.31
CA GLU A 306 -1.21 7.39 -9.44
C GLU A 306 -2.62 7.71 -8.96
N ASN A 307 -2.79 8.94 -8.47
CA ASN A 307 -4.09 9.50 -8.05
C ASN A 307 -4.73 8.67 -6.92
N ILE A 308 -4.12 8.71 -5.74
CA ILE A 308 -4.60 7.97 -4.56
C ILE A 308 -5.04 8.97 -3.49
N ILE A 309 -6.25 8.76 -2.99
CA ILE A 309 -6.88 9.53 -1.92
C ILE A 309 -7.04 8.62 -0.70
N VAL A 310 -6.55 9.07 0.45
CA VAL A 310 -6.69 8.41 1.75
C VAL A 310 -7.37 9.38 2.70
N ARG A 311 -8.56 9.05 3.23
CA ARG A 311 -9.26 9.94 4.16
C ARG A 311 -10.03 9.26 5.28
N GLY A 312 -10.14 9.90 6.44
CA GLY A 312 -10.97 9.38 7.53
C GLY A 312 -10.48 8.06 8.14
N CYS A 313 -9.26 7.62 7.82
CA CYS A 313 -8.74 6.33 8.26
C CYS A 313 -8.14 6.39 9.67
N MET A 314 -8.21 5.25 10.37
CA MET A 314 -7.58 5.04 11.67
C MET A 314 -6.46 4.00 11.58
N MET A 315 -5.22 4.42 11.85
CA MET A 315 -4.04 3.56 11.88
C MET A 315 -3.66 3.25 13.33
N ARG A 316 -3.89 2.01 13.77
CA ARG A 316 -3.74 1.56 15.17
C ARG A 316 -2.41 0.83 15.45
N ASN A 317 -1.69 0.41 14.42
CA ASN A 317 -0.42 -0.29 14.53
C ASN A 317 0.22 -0.44 13.14
N GLY A 318 1.56 -0.50 13.03
CA GLY A 318 2.23 -0.83 11.77
C GLY A 318 3.63 -0.23 11.57
N HIS A 319 4.34 -0.63 10.51
CA HIS A 319 5.66 -0.05 10.17
C HIS A 319 5.58 1.36 9.52
N GLY A 320 4.37 1.78 9.15
CA GLY A 320 4.06 3.10 8.64
C GLY A 320 2.55 3.27 8.42
N GLY A 321 2.01 4.48 8.61
CA GLY A 321 0.59 4.76 8.43
C GLY A 321 0.21 4.83 6.96
N VAL A 322 0.82 5.75 6.22
CA VAL A 322 0.75 5.77 4.75
C VAL A 322 2.17 5.71 4.19
N VAL A 323 2.43 4.68 3.38
CA VAL A 323 3.77 4.35 2.91
C VAL A 323 3.82 4.32 1.39
N ILE A 324 4.90 4.86 0.84
CA ILE A 324 5.24 4.79 -0.59
C ILE A 324 6.54 3.98 -0.72
N GLY A 325 6.47 2.85 -1.42
CA GLY A 325 7.59 1.94 -1.67
C GLY A 325 7.60 0.67 -0.80
N SER A 326 8.65 -0.17 -0.86
CA SER A 326 9.94 0.13 -1.49
C SER A 326 9.96 -0.16 -2.98
N GLU A 327 9.03 -1.00 -3.40
CA GLU A 327 8.79 -1.44 -4.76
C GLU A 327 8.15 -0.29 -5.53
N ILE A 328 8.95 0.71 -5.93
CA ILE A 328 8.47 1.96 -6.52
C ILE A 328 9.07 2.25 -7.91
N SER A 329 9.57 1.20 -8.58
CA SER A 329 10.36 1.36 -9.80
C SER A 329 9.57 1.90 -10.99
N GLY A 330 8.27 1.62 -11.07
CA GLY A 330 7.34 2.26 -12.02
C GLY A 330 6.98 3.71 -11.68
N GLY A 331 7.32 4.18 -10.48
CA GLY A 331 7.05 5.54 -10.00
C GLY A 331 5.73 5.70 -9.25
N TYR A 332 5.54 6.90 -8.73
CA TYR A 332 4.34 7.32 -8.02
C TYR A 332 4.05 8.80 -8.24
N ARG A 333 2.77 9.15 -8.41
CA ARG A 333 2.33 10.55 -8.43
C ARG A 333 0.96 10.80 -7.81
N ASN A 334 0.80 11.92 -7.13
CA ASN A 334 -0.45 12.45 -6.60
C ASN A 334 -1.06 11.61 -5.47
N LEU A 335 -0.51 11.78 -4.26
CA LEU A 335 -1.09 11.29 -2.99
C LEU A 335 -1.81 12.43 -2.28
N PHE A 336 -3.03 12.17 -1.83
CA PHE A 336 -3.78 13.06 -0.97
C PHE A 336 -4.17 12.30 0.30
N VAL A 337 -3.65 12.71 1.45
CA VAL A 337 -4.02 12.16 2.75
C VAL A 337 -4.71 13.26 3.56
N GLU A 338 -5.93 13.01 4.04
CA GLU A 338 -6.62 13.97 4.91
C GLU A 338 -7.44 13.32 6.04
N ASP A 339 -7.64 14.06 7.12
CA ASP A 339 -8.58 13.73 8.19
C ASP A 339 -8.35 12.32 8.78
N CYS A 340 -7.09 11.89 8.90
CA CYS A 340 -6.71 10.58 9.42
C CYS A 340 -6.26 10.68 10.89
N ARG A 341 -6.50 9.61 11.65
CA ARG A 341 -5.99 9.45 13.02
C ARG A 341 -4.98 8.31 13.08
N MET A 342 -3.81 8.56 13.66
CA MET A 342 -2.77 7.55 13.80
C MET A 342 -2.25 7.51 15.24
N ASP A 343 -2.35 6.38 15.93
CA ASP A 343 -2.03 6.38 17.37
C ASP A 343 -1.62 5.00 17.86
N SER A 344 -0.30 4.79 18.02
CA SER A 344 0.23 3.57 18.60
C SER A 344 1.71 3.66 18.94
N PRO A 345 2.16 3.14 20.10
CA PRO A 345 3.59 3.01 20.38
C PRO A 345 4.30 2.05 19.42
N ASN A 346 3.54 1.20 18.72
CA ASN A 346 4.03 0.23 17.75
C ASN A 346 3.78 0.66 16.30
N LEU A 347 3.19 1.85 16.08
CA LEU A 347 3.19 2.50 14.77
C LEU A 347 4.54 3.21 14.59
N ASP A 348 5.34 2.82 13.62
CA ASP A 348 6.69 3.39 13.49
C ASP A 348 6.70 4.82 12.96
N ARG A 349 5.94 5.05 11.88
CA ARG A 349 6.01 6.26 11.07
C ARG A 349 4.63 6.69 10.63
N VAL A 350 4.37 7.99 10.53
CA VAL A 350 3.07 8.49 10.08
C VAL A 350 3.04 8.46 8.56
N ILE A 351 3.96 9.19 7.91
CA ILE A 351 4.19 9.17 6.47
C ILE A 351 5.58 8.61 6.20
N ARG A 352 5.69 7.60 5.34
CA ARG A 352 6.96 6.93 5.04
C ARG A 352 7.18 6.79 3.54
N ILE A 353 8.36 7.20 3.09
CA ILE A 353 8.83 7.01 1.71
C ILE A 353 10.12 6.19 1.78
N LYS A 354 10.15 5.04 1.11
CA LYS A 354 11.28 4.12 1.10
C LYS A 354 11.65 3.75 -0.34
N THR A 355 12.90 3.91 -0.72
CA THR A 355 13.42 3.56 -2.05
C THR A 355 14.94 3.35 -1.99
N SER A 356 15.56 2.97 -3.11
CA SER A 356 16.99 2.76 -3.22
C SER A 356 17.52 2.98 -4.64
N THR A 357 18.84 3.03 -4.79
CA THR A 357 19.52 3.11 -6.10
C THR A 357 19.38 1.86 -6.97
N CYS A 358 18.71 0.80 -6.47
CA CYS A 358 18.27 -0.33 -7.29
C CYS A 358 16.89 -0.12 -7.89
N ARG A 359 16.06 0.73 -7.29
CA ARG A 359 14.68 0.93 -7.71
C ARG A 359 14.59 1.89 -8.88
N GLY A 360 15.23 3.06 -8.76
CA GLY A 360 14.90 4.23 -9.58
C GLY A 360 13.50 4.73 -9.25
N GLY A 361 12.80 5.21 -10.28
CA GLY A 361 11.44 5.73 -10.16
C GLY A 361 11.40 7.18 -9.64
N LEU A 362 10.28 7.83 -9.94
CA LEU A 362 9.96 9.18 -9.48
C LEU A 362 8.80 9.08 -8.51
N ILE A 363 8.95 9.63 -7.31
CA ILE A 363 7.89 9.83 -6.34
C ILE A 363 7.64 11.33 -6.27
N GLU A 364 6.45 11.77 -6.66
CA GLU A 364 6.10 13.19 -6.62
C GLU A 364 4.67 13.48 -6.17
N ASN A 365 4.47 14.70 -5.69
CA ASN A 365 3.17 15.27 -5.34
C ASN A 365 2.48 14.48 -4.22
N VAL A 366 3.01 14.61 -3.01
CA VAL A 366 2.44 14.04 -1.80
C VAL A 366 1.92 15.17 -0.92
N TYR A 367 0.61 15.20 -0.71
CA TYR A 367 -0.07 16.21 0.08
C TYR A 367 -0.78 15.56 1.27
N VAL A 368 -0.45 16.01 2.47
CA VAL A 368 -0.98 15.46 3.71
C VAL A 368 -1.54 16.62 4.54
N ARG A 369 -2.81 16.56 4.92
CA ARG A 369 -3.40 17.57 5.80
C ARG A 369 -4.28 17.01 6.90
N ASN A 370 -4.46 17.76 7.98
CA ASN A 370 -5.42 17.43 9.05
C ASN A 370 -5.21 16.02 9.61
N VAL A 371 -3.97 15.66 9.95
CA VAL A 371 -3.66 14.34 10.52
C VAL A 371 -3.37 14.50 12.00
N THR A 372 -4.11 13.78 12.83
CA THR A 372 -3.91 13.75 14.28
C THR A 372 -3.16 12.50 14.69
N VAL A 373 -2.00 12.69 15.32
CA VAL A 373 -1.15 11.59 15.77
C VAL A 373 -1.06 11.58 17.29
N GLY A 374 -1.50 10.49 17.91
CA GLY A 374 -1.30 10.32 19.36
C GLY A 374 0.17 10.02 19.63
N GLN A 375 0.67 8.90 19.11
CA GLN A 375 2.10 8.62 19.14
C GLN A 375 2.56 7.77 17.95
N CYS A 376 3.83 7.91 17.58
CA CYS A 376 4.55 7.00 16.70
C CYS A 376 5.97 6.74 17.22
N ARG A 377 6.57 5.59 16.90
CA ARG A 377 7.84 5.12 17.47
C ARG A 377 9.06 5.86 16.93
N GLU A 378 9.08 6.21 15.65
CA GLU A 378 10.23 6.82 14.98
C GLU A 378 9.97 8.26 14.57
N ALA A 379 9.24 8.49 13.48
CA ALA A 379 9.17 9.81 12.86
C ALA A 379 7.78 10.13 12.30
N VAL A 380 7.40 11.41 12.30
CA VAL A 380 6.18 11.86 11.63
C VAL A 380 6.38 11.76 10.11
N LEU A 381 7.47 12.31 9.58
CA LEU A 381 7.85 12.12 8.17
C LEU A 381 9.16 11.35 8.08
N ARG A 382 9.17 10.22 7.36
CA ARG A 382 10.37 9.47 7.00
C ARG A 382 10.55 9.43 5.49
N ILE A 383 11.70 9.87 5.00
CA ILE A 383 12.14 9.65 3.61
C ILE A 383 13.49 8.91 3.66
N ASN A 384 13.62 7.79 2.95
CA ASN A 384 14.84 6.99 2.93
C ASN A 384 15.15 6.45 1.53
N LEU A 385 16.22 6.96 0.92
CA LEU A 385 16.76 6.53 -0.39
C LEU A 385 17.85 5.46 -0.25
N GLN A 386 18.10 4.96 0.96
CA GLN A 386 19.08 3.91 1.24
C GLN A 386 18.41 2.64 1.80
N TYR A 387 17.17 2.37 1.38
CA TYR A 387 16.45 1.17 1.80
C TYR A 387 17.10 -0.11 1.23
N GLU A 388 17.19 -1.17 2.03
CA GLU A 388 17.82 -2.45 1.64
C GLU A 388 19.17 -2.25 0.91
N ASN A 389 20.07 -1.44 1.48
CA ASN A 389 21.38 -1.12 0.88
C ASN A 389 22.31 -2.33 0.62
N ARG A 390 21.93 -3.52 1.11
CA ARG A 390 22.63 -4.80 0.88
C ARG A 390 21.92 -5.74 -0.11
N GLU A 391 20.81 -5.30 -0.73
CA GLU A 391 20.15 -6.07 -1.78
C GLU A 391 21.11 -6.34 -2.95
N LYS A 392 21.11 -7.60 -3.44
CA LYS A 392 21.84 -8.02 -4.64
C LYS A 392 21.02 -7.61 -5.88
N CYS A 393 21.29 -6.43 -6.41
CA CYS A 393 20.56 -5.84 -7.55
C CYS A 393 21.47 -4.91 -8.35
N LYS A 394 21.09 -4.63 -9.60
CA LYS A 394 21.76 -3.61 -10.40
C LYS A 394 21.50 -2.21 -9.81
N ARG A 395 22.57 -1.48 -9.47
CA ARG A 395 22.54 -0.10 -8.95
C ARG A 395 22.81 0.92 -10.05
N GLY A 396 22.64 2.21 -9.72
CA GLY A 396 22.78 3.34 -10.64
C GLY A 396 21.45 3.82 -11.21
N PHE A 397 20.33 3.35 -10.64
CA PHE A 397 18.99 3.88 -10.91
C PHE A 397 18.61 4.78 -9.74
N ASP A 398 19.12 6.00 -9.76
CA ASP A 398 18.93 6.90 -8.63
C ASP A 398 17.48 7.42 -8.61
N PRO A 399 16.74 7.20 -7.51
CA PRO A 399 15.35 7.63 -7.40
C PRO A 399 15.26 9.15 -7.22
N ILE A 400 14.09 9.72 -7.50
CA ILE A 400 13.76 11.10 -7.16
C ILE A 400 12.54 11.10 -6.24
N VAL A 401 12.62 11.87 -5.15
CA VAL A 401 11.50 12.18 -4.26
C VAL A 401 11.34 13.70 -4.23
N ARG A 402 10.19 14.22 -4.67
CA ARG A 402 9.93 15.67 -4.67
C ARG A 402 8.49 16.05 -4.36
N ASN A 403 8.28 17.30 -3.97
CA ASN A 403 6.95 17.86 -3.71
C ASN A 403 6.21 17.06 -2.64
N VAL A 404 6.79 16.98 -1.43
CA VAL A 404 6.21 16.28 -0.28
C VAL A 404 5.85 17.31 0.78
N HIS A 405 4.55 17.47 1.03
CA HIS A 405 4.01 18.59 1.78
C HIS A 405 3.04 18.11 2.85
N LEU A 406 3.32 18.48 4.10
CA LEU A 406 2.45 18.22 5.25
C LEU A 406 1.92 19.56 5.78
N LYS A 407 0.63 19.64 6.09
CA LYS A 407 0.01 20.83 6.69
C LYS A 407 -0.96 20.45 7.80
N ASN A 408 -1.00 21.17 8.91
CA ASN A 408 -1.95 20.86 10.00
C ASN A 408 -1.83 19.40 10.47
N VAL A 409 -0.60 18.98 10.78
CA VAL A 409 -0.32 17.67 11.36
C VAL A 409 0.07 17.85 12.83
N THR A 410 -0.59 17.12 13.72
CA THR A 410 -0.25 17.09 15.15
C THR A 410 0.34 15.74 15.54
N CYS A 411 1.30 15.72 16.47
CA CYS A 411 1.86 14.50 17.03
C CYS A 411 2.16 14.68 18.51
N GLU A 412 1.59 13.85 19.40
CA GLU A 412 1.83 14.01 20.85
C GLU A 412 3.11 13.34 21.35
N LYS A 413 3.66 12.39 20.59
CA LYS A 413 4.93 11.73 20.95
C LYS A 413 5.57 11.04 19.74
N SER A 414 6.84 11.36 19.49
CA SER A 414 7.69 10.64 18.55
C SER A 414 9.17 10.65 18.96
N LYS A 415 10.01 9.91 18.25
CA LYS A 415 11.47 10.02 18.43
C LYS A 415 12.05 11.22 17.67
N LEU A 416 11.52 11.49 16.47
CA LEU A 416 11.91 12.57 15.56
C LEU A 416 10.66 13.20 14.92
N GLY A 417 10.73 14.46 14.51
CA GLY A 417 9.70 15.09 13.68
C GLY A 417 9.83 14.61 12.22
N VAL A 418 10.82 15.18 11.54
CA VAL A 418 11.20 14.84 10.15
C VAL A 418 12.53 14.12 10.12
N LEU A 419 12.59 13.03 9.36
CA LEU A 419 13.77 12.21 9.19
C LEU A 419 13.98 11.89 7.70
N ILE A 420 15.02 12.47 7.11
CA ILE A 420 15.37 12.31 5.70
C ILE A 420 16.78 11.73 5.58
N ILE A 421 16.88 10.59 4.91
CA ILE A 421 18.14 9.97 4.47
C ILE A 421 18.13 9.92 2.94
N GLY A 422 18.72 10.93 2.33
CA GLY A 422 18.97 11.02 0.90
C GLY A 422 20.21 10.23 0.45
N LEU A 423 20.68 10.51 -0.76
CA LEU A 423 21.95 10.01 -1.29
C LEU A 423 23.11 10.90 -0.79
N GLU A 424 24.31 10.69 -1.34
CA GLU A 424 25.50 11.48 -0.97
C GLU A 424 25.35 12.97 -1.36
N ASP A 425 24.60 13.26 -2.43
CA ASP A 425 24.21 14.61 -2.80
C ASP A 425 22.74 14.93 -2.47
N ASP A 426 22.34 16.19 -2.68
CA ASP A 426 21.01 16.72 -2.35
C ASP A 426 20.06 16.82 -3.55
N LYS A 427 20.41 16.22 -4.70
CA LYS A 427 19.65 16.39 -5.94
C LYS A 427 18.42 15.48 -6.03
N HIS A 428 18.35 14.48 -5.16
CA HIS A 428 17.36 13.39 -5.24
C HIS A 428 16.18 13.56 -4.29
N VAL A 429 16.31 14.43 -3.27
CA VAL A 429 15.22 14.76 -2.35
C VAL A 429 15.09 16.27 -2.28
N TYR A 430 13.99 16.82 -2.78
CA TYR A 430 13.81 18.28 -2.80
C TYR A 430 12.36 18.73 -2.76
N ASN A 431 12.16 20.00 -2.40
CA ASN A 431 10.85 20.64 -2.25
C ASN A 431 9.96 19.88 -1.26
N ILE A 432 10.39 19.90 0.01
CA ILE A 432 9.70 19.27 1.12
C ILE A 432 9.21 20.37 2.05
N SER A 433 7.96 20.34 2.50
CA SER A 433 7.46 21.32 3.47
C SER A 433 6.63 20.69 4.60
N VAL A 434 6.76 21.28 5.79
CA VAL A 434 5.83 21.05 6.90
C VAL A 434 5.30 22.40 7.37
N GLU A 435 3.99 22.58 7.29
CA GLU A 435 3.29 23.84 7.54
C GLU A 435 2.27 23.70 8.67
N ASP A 436 2.13 24.73 9.50
CA ASP A 436 1.07 24.87 10.53
C ASP A 436 0.91 23.60 11.40
N SER A 437 2.01 23.06 11.91
CA SER A 437 2.06 21.72 12.52
C SER A 437 2.71 21.73 13.91
N HIS A 438 2.34 20.77 14.76
CA HIS A 438 2.80 20.71 16.16
C HIS A 438 3.23 19.29 16.53
N PHE A 439 4.52 19.10 16.86
CA PHE A 439 5.07 17.83 17.32
C PHE A 439 5.55 17.96 18.77
N ASN A 440 4.80 17.38 19.69
CA ASN A 440 5.05 17.39 21.12
C ASN A 440 5.85 16.15 21.56
N ASN A 441 6.54 16.27 22.69
CA ASN A 441 7.34 15.21 23.32
C ASN A 441 8.28 14.45 22.37
N VAL A 442 8.93 15.16 21.44
CA VAL A 442 9.91 14.59 20.52
C VAL A 442 11.20 14.30 21.29
N ALA A 443 11.53 13.01 21.45
CA ALA A 443 12.57 12.55 22.37
C ALA A 443 14.00 12.96 21.96
N LYS A 444 14.28 13.05 20.66
CA LYS A 444 15.51 13.68 20.13
C LYS A 444 15.09 15.03 19.57
N GLY A 445 15.44 16.14 20.24
CA GLY A 445 14.93 17.48 19.95
C GLY A 445 15.30 18.12 18.60
N ALA A 446 15.25 17.38 17.49
CA ALA A 446 15.37 17.93 16.14
C ALA A 446 14.75 17.01 15.07
N ASN A 447 14.72 17.57 13.86
CA ASN A 447 14.69 16.83 12.61
C ASN A 447 16.11 16.28 12.29
N ASP A 448 16.23 15.19 11.55
CA ASP A 448 17.50 14.66 11.04
C ASP A 448 17.42 14.55 9.52
N ILE A 449 18.06 15.48 8.82
CA ILE A 449 17.90 15.68 7.38
C ILE A 449 19.28 15.63 6.73
N LYS A 450 19.46 14.68 5.82
CA LYS A 450 20.70 14.47 5.05
C LYS A 450 20.37 14.19 3.59
N GLY A 451 21.18 14.72 2.67
CA GLY A 451 21.02 14.48 1.22
C GLY A 451 19.71 15.03 0.65
N ALA A 452 19.29 16.22 1.10
CA ALA A 452 18.07 16.89 0.64
C ALA A 452 18.25 18.40 0.60
N LYS A 453 17.55 19.07 -0.32
CA LYS A 453 17.49 20.53 -0.44
C LYS A 453 16.05 21.04 -0.42
N ASP A 454 15.87 22.35 -0.25
CA ASP A 454 14.55 23.00 -0.25
C ASP A 454 13.57 22.34 0.74
N VAL A 455 14.07 22.02 1.94
CA VAL A 455 13.25 21.54 3.06
C VAL A 455 12.86 22.74 3.90
N THR A 456 11.56 23.02 3.98
CA THR A 456 11.03 24.24 4.58
C THR A 456 10.07 23.94 5.73
N PHE A 457 10.16 24.75 6.78
CA PHE A 457 9.28 24.68 7.95
C PHE A 457 8.59 26.03 8.13
N LYS A 458 7.26 26.02 8.14
CA LYS A 458 6.45 27.23 8.31
C LYS A 458 5.47 26.99 9.44
N ASN A 459 5.62 27.71 10.55
CA ASN A 459 4.80 27.49 11.74
C ASN A 459 4.82 26.02 12.21
N LEU A 460 5.99 25.37 12.12
CA LEU A 460 6.22 24.07 12.73
C LEU A 460 6.74 24.29 14.15
N TYR A 461 6.03 23.75 15.14
CA TYR A 461 6.46 23.76 16.53
C TYR A 461 6.92 22.36 16.93
N ILE A 462 8.13 22.24 17.49
CA ILE A 462 8.64 21.02 18.11
C ILE A 462 8.87 21.29 19.59
N ASN A 463 8.18 20.54 20.46
CA ASN A 463 8.26 20.70 21.92
C ASN A 463 7.98 22.14 22.40
N GLY A 464 7.05 22.84 21.73
CA GLY A 464 6.69 24.23 22.03
C GLY A 464 7.57 25.29 21.36
N GLU A 465 8.69 24.90 20.74
CA GLU A 465 9.63 25.82 20.08
C GLU A 465 9.38 25.88 18.57
N LEU A 466 9.38 27.09 18.01
CA LEU A 466 9.25 27.30 16.56
C LEU A 466 10.52 26.84 15.83
N VAL A 467 10.37 25.89 14.90
CA VAL A 467 11.45 25.42 14.02
C VAL A 467 11.61 26.40 12.86
N LYS A 468 12.85 26.85 12.61
CA LYS A 468 13.21 27.76 11.51
C LYS A 468 13.79 27.01 10.32
#